data_AF-A0A2H4X947-F1
#
_entry.id   AF-A0A2H4X947-F1
#
_cell.length_a   1.000
_cell.length_b   1.000
_cell.length_c   1.000
_cell.angle_alpha   90.00
_cell.angle_beta   90.00
_cell.angle_gamma   90.00
#
_symmetry.space_group_name_H-M   'P 1'
#
loop_
_entity.id
_entity.type
_entity.pdbx_description
1 polymer ?
#
loop_
_entity_poly.entity_id
_entity_poly.type
_entity_poly.pdbx_seq_one_letter_code
_entity_poly.pdbx_strand_id
1 'polypeptide(L)'
;AEDLLNGYEGEILANSNDQRSVNIRGRLFERFFVLLHITNVASNGEHLNRECSLFTDDCRYVIVGSAAYLPEEPYPPFYEIYRNSESVTPNPRSPLEDYSLHIIDLHTGRLCDTRTFKCDKIILSHNQGLYLYKNILAILSVQQQTIHVFQVTAEGTFIDVRTIGRFCYEDDLLILSAVYPEVQRETQTGMANLYKEPFINSLKHRLLVYLWRRAERDGSAIAKRRFFQYFDQLRQLR
;
A
#
# COMPACT_ATOMS: atom_id res chain seq x y z
N ALA A 1 37.82 -17.02 1.88
CA ALA A 1 36.79 -17.29 2.90
C ALA A 1 36.87 -18.73 3.39
N GLU A 2 37.36 -19.67 2.57
CA GLU A 2 37.69 -21.04 2.97
C GLU A 2 38.63 -21.11 4.18
N ASP A 3 39.52 -20.13 4.33
CA ASP A 3 40.38 -19.91 5.50
C ASP A 3 39.61 -19.66 6.81
N LEU A 4 38.41 -19.07 6.76
CA LEU A 4 37.52 -18.90 7.92
C LEU A 4 36.78 -20.22 8.28
N LEU A 5 36.87 -21.22 7.42
CA LEU A 5 36.28 -22.56 7.56
C LEU A 5 37.35 -23.65 7.75
N ASN A 6 38.64 -23.29 7.75
CA ASN A 6 39.74 -24.23 8.00
C ASN A 6 39.73 -24.72 9.46
N GLY A 7 39.71 -26.04 9.64
CA GLY A 7 39.63 -26.69 10.96
C GLY A 7 38.20 -26.88 11.48
N TYR A 8 37.20 -26.67 10.62
CA TYR A 8 35.79 -26.82 10.97
C TYR A 8 35.15 -27.98 10.20
N GLU A 9 34.63 -28.98 10.92
CA GLU A 9 33.86 -30.11 10.34
C GLU A 9 32.36 -29.95 10.65
N GLY A 10 31.50 -30.11 9.63
CA GLY A 10 30.03 -30.10 9.75
C GLY A 10 29.30 -28.94 9.06
N GLU A 11 27.96 -29.00 9.00
CA GLU A 11 27.09 -27.93 8.46
C GLU A 11 26.94 -26.76 9.46
N ILE A 12 27.97 -25.93 9.59
CA ILE A 12 27.97 -24.74 10.48
C ILE A 12 26.99 -23.65 10.01
N LEU A 13 26.53 -23.73 8.76
CA LEU A 13 25.71 -22.72 8.12
C LEU A 13 24.19 -22.91 8.35
N ALA A 14 23.76 -24.04 8.92
CA ALA A 14 22.34 -24.32 9.16
C ALA A 14 21.93 -23.96 10.60
N ASN A 15 21.31 -22.79 10.79
CA ASN A 15 20.47 -22.37 11.94
C ASN A 15 20.99 -22.56 13.38
N SER A 16 22.24 -22.98 13.61
CA SER A 16 22.81 -23.03 14.95
C SER A 16 23.03 -21.62 15.51
N ASN A 17 22.46 -21.35 16.68
CA ASN A 17 22.58 -20.09 17.44
C ASN A 17 23.74 -20.11 18.44
N ASP A 18 24.68 -21.04 18.30
CA ASP A 18 25.88 -21.04 19.14
C ASP A 18 26.76 -19.82 18.81
N GLN A 19 27.38 -19.24 19.85
CA GLN A 19 28.19 -18.02 19.75
C GLN A 19 29.30 -18.12 18.70
N ARG A 20 29.78 -19.34 18.41
CA ARG A 20 30.84 -19.59 17.43
C ARG A 20 30.31 -19.46 16.00
N SER A 21 29.17 -20.05 15.67
CA SER A 21 28.53 -19.87 14.35
C SER A 21 28.16 -18.41 14.08
N VAL A 22 27.70 -17.67 15.09
CA VAL A 22 27.42 -16.22 14.97
C VAL A 22 28.68 -15.43 14.62
N ASN A 23 29.82 -15.73 15.26
CA ASN A 23 31.09 -15.04 15.00
C ASN A 23 31.61 -15.32 13.58
N ILE A 24 31.53 -16.57 13.12
CA ILE A 24 31.94 -16.94 11.75
C ILE A 24 31.06 -16.22 10.73
N ARG A 25 29.74 -16.23 10.91
CA ARG A 25 28.81 -15.48 10.03
C ARG A 25 29.10 -13.98 10.02
N GLY A 26 29.41 -13.39 11.18
CA GLY A 26 29.81 -11.98 11.29
C GLY A 26 31.07 -11.67 10.49
N ARG A 27 32.14 -12.47 10.64
CA ARG A 27 33.39 -12.28 9.89
C ARG A 27 33.23 -12.52 8.39
N LEU A 28 32.39 -13.49 8.01
CA LEU A 28 32.05 -13.71 6.60
C LEU A 28 31.31 -12.49 6.05
N PHE A 29 30.34 -11.96 6.79
CA PHE A 29 29.61 -10.76 6.40
C PHE A 29 30.55 -9.57 6.22
N GLU A 30 31.40 -9.27 7.20
CA GLU A 30 32.39 -8.18 7.14
C GLU A 30 33.41 -8.34 6.00
N ARG A 31 33.70 -9.58 5.59
CA ARG A 31 34.63 -9.85 4.48
C ARG A 31 34.01 -9.58 3.11
N PHE A 32 32.72 -9.84 2.95
CA PHE A 32 32.02 -9.70 1.67
C PHE A 32 31.26 -8.39 1.53
N PHE A 33 30.87 -7.78 2.65
CA PHE A 33 30.06 -6.58 2.68
C PHE A 33 30.79 -5.48 3.45
N VAL A 34 30.83 -4.30 2.85
CA VAL A 34 31.29 -3.08 3.50
C VAL A 34 30.09 -2.19 3.72
N LEU A 35 30.00 -1.59 4.91
CA LEU A 35 28.99 -0.58 5.20
C LEU A 35 29.24 0.65 4.32
N LEU A 36 28.32 0.92 3.39
CA LEU A 36 28.38 2.12 2.54
C LEU A 36 27.75 3.32 3.24
N HIS A 37 26.52 3.15 3.76
CA HIS A 37 25.72 4.24 4.30
C HIS A 37 24.90 3.82 5.51
N ILE A 38 24.66 4.79 6.40
CA ILE A 38 23.65 4.70 7.47
C ILE A 38 22.65 5.84 7.23
N THR A 39 21.39 5.50 7.02
CA THR A 39 20.32 6.46 6.75
C THR A 39 19.28 6.38 7.87
N ASN A 40 18.92 7.52 8.45
CA ASN A 40 17.77 7.60 9.34
C ASN A 40 16.49 7.77 8.50
N VAL A 41 15.53 6.86 8.66
CA VAL A 41 14.36 6.76 7.76
C VAL A 41 13.07 7.01 8.51
N ALA A 42 12.82 6.21 9.55
CA ALA A 42 11.63 6.27 10.38
C ALA A 42 11.87 7.19 11.59
N SER A 43 11.47 8.45 11.47
CA SER A 43 11.45 9.41 12.57
C SER A 43 10.09 9.38 13.29
N ASN A 44 10.06 9.71 14.58
CA ASN A 44 8.84 9.86 15.39
C ASN A 44 8.08 8.58 15.78
N GLY A 45 8.79 7.52 16.18
CA GLY A 45 8.16 6.31 16.73
C GLY A 45 7.57 5.36 15.69
N GLU A 46 7.79 5.65 14.41
CA GLU A 46 7.53 4.72 13.32
C GLU A 46 8.45 3.49 13.40
N HIS A 47 7.89 2.32 13.09
CA HIS A 47 8.62 1.06 12.99
C HIS A 47 8.82 0.69 11.53
N LEU A 48 10.08 0.56 11.11
CA LEU A 48 10.42 0.08 9.78
C LEU A 48 10.02 -1.40 9.62
N ASN A 49 9.28 -1.71 8.55
CA ASN A 49 8.91 -3.08 8.24
C ASN A 49 10.06 -3.79 7.50
N ARG A 50 10.65 -4.79 8.14
CA ARG A 50 11.82 -5.53 7.61
C ARG A 50 11.51 -6.36 6.36
N GLU A 51 10.24 -6.65 6.10
CA GLU A 51 9.78 -7.43 4.96
C GLU A 51 9.29 -6.55 3.80
N CYS A 52 9.40 -5.23 3.95
CA CYS A 52 8.98 -4.24 2.97
C CYS A 52 10.19 -3.59 2.32
N SER A 53 10.61 -4.12 1.16
CA SER A 53 11.66 -3.51 0.35
C SER A 53 11.38 -3.74 -1.13
N LEU A 54 11.39 -2.65 -1.89
CA LEU A 54 11.24 -2.64 -3.35
C LEU A 54 12.42 -1.88 -3.95
N PHE A 55 13.05 -2.45 -4.97
CA PHE A 55 14.21 -1.85 -5.63
C PHE A 55 13.81 -1.39 -7.02
N THR A 56 14.27 -0.22 -7.43
CA THR A 56 14.15 0.21 -8.83
C THR A 56 15.02 -0.69 -9.72
N ASP A 57 14.62 -0.84 -10.99
CA ASP A 57 15.32 -1.72 -11.95
C ASP A 57 16.79 -1.32 -12.18
N ASP A 58 17.12 -0.04 -11.98
CA ASP A 58 18.49 0.50 -12.08
C ASP A 58 19.30 0.34 -10.78
N CYS A 59 18.71 -0.29 -9.75
CA CYS A 59 19.27 -0.45 -8.41
C CYS A 59 19.74 0.86 -7.77
N ARG A 60 19.22 2.01 -8.22
CA ARG A 60 19.58 3.31 -7.67
C ARG A 60 18.82 3.63 -6.39
N TYR A 61 17.57 3.20 -6.31
CA TYR A 61 16.69 3.52 -5.20
C TYR A 61 16.13 2.26 -4.55
N VAL A 62 15.96 2.34 -3.24
CA VAL A 62 15.15 1.39 -2.47
C VAL A 62 13.96 2.12 -1.87
N ILE A 63 12.79 1.51 -1.95
CA ILE A 63 11.57 1.95 -1.30
C ILE A 63 11.31 1.02 -0.12
N VAL A 64 11.18 1.60 1.06
CA VAL A 64 10.92 0.88 2.31
C VAL A 64 9.67 1.46 2.98
N GLY A 65 8.98 0.61 3.74
CA GLY A 65 7.76 0.99 4.45
C GLY A 65 7.97 1.03 5.96
N SER A 66 7.37 2.02 6.61
CA SER A 66 7.25 2.11 8.06
C SER A 66 5.77 2.22 8.46
N ALA A 67 5.48 1.92 9.72
CA ALA A 67 4.17 2.10 10.31
C ALA A 67 4.28 2.68 11.72
N ALA A 68 3.36 3.56 12.08
CA ALA A 68 3.16 4.04 13.45
C ALA A 68 1.75 3.69 13.93
N TYR A 69 1.65 3.23 15.17
CA TYR A 69 0.37 3.04 15.82
C TYR A 69 -0.35 4.38 15.99
N LEU A 70 -1.67 4.35 15.83
CA LEU A 70 -2.50 5.52 16.10
C LEU A 70 -2.51 5.83 17.60
N PRO A 71 -2.52 7.12 17.99
CA PRO A 71 -2.64 7.50 19.39
C PRO A 71 -4.01 7.07 19.94
N GLU A 72 -4.02 6.61 21.20
CA GLU A 72 -5.28 6.33 21.91
C GLU A 72 -6.04 7.63 22.20
N GLU A 73 -5.31 8.71 22.56
CA GLU A 73 -5.85 10.05 22.75
C GLU A 73 -4.93 11.14 22.15
N PRO A 74 -5.47 12.09 21.37
CA PRO A 74 -6.84 12.09 20.85
C PRO A 74 -7.03 11.00 19.80
N TYR A 75 -8.13 10.27 19.89
CA TYR A 75 -8.49 9.28 18.88
C TYR A 75 -8.71 9.97 17.53
N PRO A 76 -8.30 9.36 16.41
CA PRO A 76 -8.45 9.98 15.10
C PRO A 76 -9.90 10.36 14.79
N PRO A 77 -10.14 11.51 14.17
CA PRO A 77 -11.47 11.92 13.77
C PRO A 77 -12.15 10.88 12.87
N PHE A 78 -13.47 10.74 13.01
CA PHE A 78 -14.27 9.79 12.22
C PHE A 78 -14.02 9.90 10.71
N TYR A 79 -13.89 11.12 10.20
CA TYR A 79 -13.69 11.41 8.78
C TYR A 79 -12.26 11.11 8.28
N GLU A 80 -11.30 10.88 9.16
CA GLU A 80 -9.97 10.39 8.78
C GLU A 80 -9.96 8.87 8.57
N ILE A 81 -10.77 8.16 9.36
CA ILE A 81 -10.95 6.70 9.29
C ILE A 81 -11.86 6.32 8.10
N TYR A 82 -12.95 7.06 7.91
CA TYR A 82 -13.96 6.79 6.90
C TYR A 82 -13.98 7.90 5.84
N ARG A 83 -13.14 7.77 4.81
CA ARG A 83 -12.97 8.79 3.76
C ARG A 83 -13.90 8.60 2.57
N ASN A 84 -14.56 7.45 2.45
CA ASN A 84 -15.55 7.18 1.42
C ASN A 84 -16.54 6.10 1.88
N SER A 85 -17.63 5.91 1.13
CA SER A 85 -18.72 4.97 1.45
C SER A 85 -18.31 3.48 1.40
N GLU A 86 -17.15 3.18 0.81
CA GLU A 86 -16.57 1.84 0.73
C GLU A 86 -15.49 1.61 1.78
N SER A 87 -15.15 2.60 2.60
CA SER A 87 -14.20 2.44 3.69
C SER A 87 -14.62 1.26 4.58
N VAL A 88 -13.66 0.38 4.88
CA VAL A 88 -13.90 -0.85 5.64
C VAL A 88 -14.13 -0.51 7.11
N THR A 89 -14.93 -1.29 7.81
CA THR A 89 -15.05 -1.15 9.27
C THR A 89 -13.76 -1.63 9.93
N PRO A 90 -13.05 -0.80 10.73
CA PRO A 90 -11.82 -1.20 11.37
C PRO A 90 -11.99 -2.46 12.20
N ASN A 91 -11.09 -3.42 12.03
CA ASN A 91 -11.09 -4.67 12.76
C ASN A 91 -10.12 -4.56 13.95
N PRO A 92 -10.55 -4.77 15.21
CA PRO A 92 -9.65 -4.75 16.36
C PRO A 92 -8.47 -5.72 16.26
N ARG A 93 -8.60 -6.83 15.50
CA ARG A 93 -7.51 -7.79 15.24
C ARG A 93 -6.51 -7.30 14.20
N SER A 94 -6.82 -6.22 13.50
CA SER A 94 -5.99 -5.60 12.48
C SER A 94 -6.14 -4.09 12.60
N PRO A 95 -5.48 -3.46 13.60
CA PRO A 95 -5.62 -2.04 13.85
C PRO A 95 -5.17 -1.22 12.64
N LEU A 96 -5.75 -0.03 12.56
CA LEU A 96 -5.29 1.00 11.62
C LEU A 96 -4.01 1.62 12.13
N GLU A 97 -3.17 2.02 11.20
CA GLU A 97 -1.86 2.61 11.45
C GLU A 97 -1.65 3.77 10.49
N ASP A 98 -0.70 4.63 10.84
CA ASP A 98 -0.13 5.60 9.91
C ASP A 98 1.03 4.93 9.19
N TYR A 99 0.91 4.73 7.88
CA TYR A 99 1.95 4.11 7.06
C TYR A 99 2.75 5.18 6.33
N SER A 100 4.07 5.05 6.31
CA SER A 100 4.94 5.90 5.50
C SER A 100 5.76 5.03 4.53
N LEU A 101 5.84 5.45 3.27
CA LEU A 101 6.76 4.89 2.29
C LEU A 101 7.87 5.88 2.02
N HIS A 102 9.10 5.39 2.12
CA HIS A 102 10.32 6.18 2.04
C HIS A 102 11.14 5.70 0.86
N ILE A 103 11.66 6.62 0.07
CA ILE A 103 12.59 6.30 -1.02
C ILE A 103 13.99 6.80 -0.67
N ILE A 104 14.96 5.91 -0.79
CA ILE A 104 16.35 6.14 -0.38
C ILE A 104 17.25 5.90 -1.57
N ASP A 105 18.14 6.85 -1.86
CA ASP A 105 19.22 6.68 -2.83
C ASP A 105 20.30 5.77 -2.24
N LEU A 106 20.51 4.62 -2.87
CA LEU A 106 21.46 3.60 -2.41
C LEU A 106 22.92 4.02 -2.64
N HIS A 107 23.19 4.90 -3.60
CA HIS A 107 24.55 5.36 -3.90
C HIS A 107 25.01 6.50 -2.99
N THR A 108 24.08 7.30 -2.48
CA THR A 108 24.41 8.42 -1.60
C THR A 108 23.96 8.20 -0.15
N GLY A 109 23.14 7.19 0.11
CA GLY A 109 22.53 6.95 1.43
C GLY A 109 21.51 8.01 1.84
N ARG A 110 20.94 8.75 0.90
CA ARG A 110 20.06 9.90 1.20
C ARG A 110 18.60 9.47 1.15
N LEU A 111 17.83 9.82 2.19
CA LEU A 111 16.37 9.78 2.13
C LEU A 111 15.88 10.89 1.18
N CYS A 112 15.28 10.50 0.06
CA CYS A 112 14.92 11.43 -1.02
C CYS A 112 13.49 11.98 -0.90
N ASP A 113 12.51 11.14 -0.58
CA ASP A 113 11.11 11.54 -0.44
C ASP A 113 10.37 10.59 0.52
N THR A 114 9.21 11.02 1.00
CA THR A 114 8.33 10.24 1.87
C THR A 114 6.87 10.51 1.54
N ARG A 115 6.05 9.45 1.51
CA ARG A 115 4.61 9.52 1.34
C ARG A 115 3.91 8.83 2.50
N THR A 116 2.99 9.54 3.15
CA THR A 116 2.30 9.05 4.36
C THR A 116 0.82 8.85 4.10
N PHE A 117 0.29 7.73 4.58
CA PHE A 117 -1.09 7.32 4.54
C PHE A 117 -1.61 7.23 5.97
N LYS A 118 -2.47 8.18 6.35
CA LYS A 118 -3.01 8.28 7.70
C LYS A 118 -4.20 7.34 7.90
N CYS A 119 -4.36 6.78 9.10
CA CYS A 119 -5.52 5.97 9.48
C CYS A 119 -5.92 4.94 8.41
N ASP A 120 -4.94 4.15 7.96
CA ASP A 120 -5.13 3.22 6.85
C ASP A 120 -4.82 1.78 7.26
N LYS A 121 -5.05 0.85 6.33
CA LYS A 121 -4.51 -0.50 6.36
C LYS A 121 -3.79 -0.80 5.05
N ILE A 122 -2.47 -0.74 5.08
CA ILE A 122 -1.60 -1.12 3.97
C ILE A 122 -0.77 -2.32 4.42
N ILE A 123 -0.80 -3.41 3.64
CA ILE A 123 -0.10 -4.65 4.00
C ILE A 123 1.35 -4.55 3.53
N LEU A 124 2.24 -4.09 4.40
CA LEU A 124 3.67 -3.97 4.09
C LEU A 124 4.40 -5.33 4.09
N SER A 125 3.93 -6.31 4.88
CA SER A 125 4.56 -7.63 4.99
C SER A 125 4.61 -8.33 3.64
N HIS A 126 5.79 -8.86 3.32
CA HIS A 126 6.10 -9.49 2.05
C HIS A 126 5.69 -8.67 0.82
N ASN A 127 5.68 -7.34 0.93
CA ASN A 127 5.23 -6.41 -0.10
C ASN A 127 3.78 -6.69 -0.61
N GLN A 128 2.90 -7.35 0.14
CA GLN A 128 1.60 -7.80 -0.41
C GLN A 128 0.66 -6.65 -0.81
N GLY A 129 0.78 -5.50 -0.17
CA GLY A 129 0.02 -4.29 -0.47
C GLY A 129 0.73 -3.33 -1.42
N LEU A 130 1.94 -3.66 -1.91
CA LEU A 130 2.78 -2.76 -2.69
C LEU A 130 3.33 -3.47 -3.92
N TYR A 131 3.36 -2.79 -5.06
CA TYR A 131 4.00 -3.34 -6.25
C TYR A 131 4.71 -2.25 -7.03
N LEU A 132 5.99 -2.47 -7.33
CA LEU A 132 6.78 -1.61 -8.19
C LEU A 132 7.03 -2.32 -9.51
N TYR A 133 6.60 -1.70 -10.61
CA TYR A 133 6.90 -2.15 -11.96
C TYR A 133 7.59 -1.03 -12.73
N LYS A 134 8.86 -1.24 -13.09
CA LYS A 134 9.73 -0.20 -13.63
C LYS A 134 9.80 0.99 -12.67
N ASN A 135 9.16 2.09 -13.04
CA ASN A 135 9.07 3.30 -12.26
C ASN A 135 7.63 3.60 -11.78
N ILE A 136 6.70 2.65 -11.88
CA ILE A 136 5.31 2.81 -11.41
C ILE A 136 5.11 2.00 -10.14
N LEU A 137 4.79 2.70 -9.06
CA LEU A 137 4.48 2.14 -7.75
C LEU A 137 2.97 2.13 -7.53
N ALA A 138 2.40 0.97 -7.30
CA ALA A 138 1.00 0.80 -6.91
C ALA A 138 0.91 0.40 -5.43
N ILE A 139 -0.01 1.02 -4.70
CA ILE A 139 -0.21 0.83 -3.27
C ILE A 139 -1.69 0.57 -3.02
N LEU A 140 -2.00 -0.53 -2.36
CA LEU A 140 -3.37 -0.89 -1.99
C LEU A 140 -3.68 -0.40 -0.57
N SER A 141 -4.52 0.63 -0.49
CA SER A 141 -5.22 1.06 0.72
C SER A 141 -6.44 0.17 0.94
N VAL A 142 -6.32 -0.81 1.83
CA VAL A 142 -7.41 -1.74 2.15
C VAL A 142 -8.51 -1.03 2.92
N GLN A 143 -8.14 -0.17 3.87
CA GLN A 143 -9.11 0.56 4.68
C GLN A 143 -9.96 1.51 3.83
N GLN A 144 -9.35 2.19 2.85
CA GLN A 144 -10.07 3.16 2.00
C GLN A 144 -10.53 2.56 0.67
N GLN A 145 -10.36 1.26 0.44
CA GLN A 145 -10.73 0.58 -0.81
C GLN A 145 -10.21 1.32 -2.05
N THR A 146 -8.94 1.70 -2.00
CA THR A 146 -8.33 2.59 -2.97
C THR A 146 -6.95 2.09 -3.39
N ILE A 147 -6.64 2.16 -4.68
CA ILE A 147 -5.32 1.90 -5.23
C ILE A 147 -4.69 3.25 -5.55
N HIS A 148 -3.56 3.56 -4.92
CA HIS A 148 -2.76 4.73 -5.23
C HIS A 148 -1.66 4.34 -6.21
N VAL A 149 -1.53 5.08 -7.30
CA VAL A 149 -0.53 4.86 -8.34
C VAL A 149 0.40 6.07 -8.36
N PHE A 150 1.66 5.82 -8.06
CA PHE A 150 2.73 6.81 -8.09
C PHE A 150 3.71 6.48 -9.21
N GLN A 151 4.35 7.50 -9.74
CA GLN A 151 5.54 7.38 -10.56
C GLN A 151 6.76 7.77 -9.72
N VAL A 152 7.77 6.91 -9.71
CA VAL A 152 9.10 7.17 -9.18
C VAL A 152 9.90 7.92 -10.23
N THR A 153 10.41 9.09 -9.88
CA THR A 153 11.21 9.93 -10.78
C THR A 153 12.67 9.51 -10.81
N ALA A 154 13.43 10.02 -11.78
CA ALA A 154 14.87 9.81 -11.86
C ALA A 154 15.63 10.51 -10.71
N GLU A 155 14.98 11.43 -10.02
CA GLU A 155 15.48 12.16 -8.85
C GLU A 155 15.13 11.44 -7.53
N GLY A 156 14.36 10.35 -7.57
CA GLY A 156 13.96 9.58 -6.40
C GLY A 156 12.81 10.23 -5.63
N THR A 157 11.82 10.78 -6.32
CA THR A 157 10.60 11.36 -5.71
C THR A 157 9.34 10.64 -6.19
N PHE A 158 8.27 10.73 -5.42
CA PHE A 158 6.96 10.16 -5.76
C PHE A 158 6.05 11.21 -6.41
N ILE A 159 5.65 10.99 -7.66
CA ILE A 159 4.61 11.80 -8.32
C ILE A 159 3.29 11.02 -8.27
N ASP A 160 2.23 11.63 -7.76
CA ASP A 160 0.88 11.04 -7.85
C ASP A 160 0.44 11.04 -9.32
N VAL A 161 0.16 9.85 -9.85
CA VAL A 161 -0.30 9.66 -11.23
C VAL A 161 -1.80 9.45 -11.25
N ARG A 162 -2.31 8.65 -10.32
CA ARG A 162 -3.71 8.25 -10.31
C ARG A 162 -4.10 7.64 -8.99
N THR A 163 -5.31 7.95 -8.57
CA THR A 163 -6.00 7.24 -7.49
C THR A 163 -7.23 6.50 -8.06
N ILE A 164 -7.39 5.22 -7.73
CA ILE A 164 -8.46 4.35 -8.24
C ILE A 164 -9.26 3.81 -7.06
N GLY A 165 -10.50 4.26 -6.89
CA GLY A 165 -11.38 3.84 -5.80
C GLY A 165 -12.76 4.48 -5.92
N ARG A 166 -13.06 5.45 -5.04
CA ARG A 166 -14.29 6.29 -5.11
C ARG A 166 -14.49 6.87 -6.51
N PHE A 167 -13.42 7.47 -7.05
CA PHE A 167 -13.32 7.89 -8.44
C PHE A 167 -12.24 7.06 -9.15
N CYS A 168 -12.39 6.90 -10.47
CA CYS A 168 -11.40 6.25 -11.30
C CYS A 168 -10.69 7.25 -12.22
N TYR A 169 -11.34 8.34 -12.60
CA TYR A 169 -10.81 9.37 -13.49
C TYR A 169 -10.85 10.74 -12.80
N GLU A 170 -9.97 11.65 -13.22
CA GLU A 170 -9.81 12.96 -12.58
C GLU A 170 -11.06 13.85 -12.72
N ASP A 171 -11.80 13.66 -13.80
CA ASP A 171 -13.02 14.41 -14.13
C ASP A 171 -14.30 13.78 -13.55
N ASP A 172 -14.24 12.58 -12.96
CA ASP A 172 -15.41 11.90 -12.39
C ASP A 172 -16.11 12.79 -11.33
N LEU A 173 -15.34 13.46 -10.46
CA LEU A 173 -15.88 14.36 -9.44
C LEU A 173 -16.59 15.56 -10.07
N LEU A 174 -15.99 16.16 -11.11
CA LEU A 174 -16.57 17.29 -11.82
C LEU A 174 -17.90 16.90 -12.47
N ILE A 175 -17.94 15.78 -13.19
CA ILE A 175 -19.14 15.25 -13.85
C ILE A 175 -20.24 14.96 -12.83
N LEU A 176 -19.91 14.27 -11.74
CA LEU A 176 -20.89 13.94 -10.71
C LEU A 176 -21.41 15.18 -10.00
N SER A 177 -20.54 16.14 -9.70
CA SER A 177 -20.96 17.40 -9.09
C SER A 177 -21.93 18.18 -9.98
N ALA A 178 -21.78 18.12 -11.31
CA ALA A 178 -22.70 18.79 -12.23
C ALA A 178 -24.10 18.15 -12.27
N VAL A 179 -24.22 16.86 -11.92
CA VAL A 179 -25.48 16.10 -11.97
C VAL A 179 -26.14 15.98 -10.59
N TYR A 180 -25.33 15.90 -9.52
CA TYR A 180 -25.76 15.66 -8.14
C TYR A 180 -25.42 16.88 -7.26
N PRO A 181 -26.40 17.76 -6.96
CA PRO A 181 -26.19 18.94 -6.14
C PRO A 181 -25.69 18.64 -4.73
N GLU A 182 -25.96 17.43 -4.19
CA GLU A 182 -25.44 17.00 -2.89
C GLU A 182 -23.90 16.93 -2.90
N VAL A 183 -23.32 16.40 -3.98
CA VAL A 183 -21.86 16.26 -4.15
C VAL A 183 -21.18 17.64 -4.22
N GLN A 184 -21.82 18.63 -4.87
CA GLN A 184 -21.31 20.02 -4.87
C GLN A 184 -21.26 20.65 -3.48
N ARG A 185 -22.30 20.45 -2.66
CA ARG A 185 -22.34 21.00 -1.29
C ARG A 185 -21.31 20.34 -0.37
N GLU A 186 -21.10 19.04 -0.50
CA GLU A 186 -20.11 18.29 0.29
C GLU A 186 -18.68 18.75 0.03
N THR A 187 -18.39 19.17 -1.20
CA THR A 187 -17.07 19.75 -1.55
C THR A 187 -16.84 21.10 -0.86
N GLN A 188 -17.90 21.80 -0.47
CA GLN A 188 -17.84 23.12 0.18
C GLN A 188 -17.89 23.06 1.71
N THR A 189 -18.56 22.07 2.31
CA THR A 189 -18.71 21.93 3.77
C THR A 189 -17.67 21.02 4.44
N GLY A 190 -16.77 20.41 3.65
CA GLY A 190 -15.76 19.46 4.15
C GLY A 190 -16.28 18.02 4.25
N MET A 191 -15.34 17.07 4.40
CA MET A 191 -15.45 15.60 4.24
C MET A 191 -16.56 14.85 5.02
N ALA A 192 -17.39 15.53 5.81
CA ALA A 192 -18.27 14.93 6.82
C ALA A 192 -19.31 13.93 6.27
N ASN A 193 -19.60 13.94 4.96
CA ASN A 193 -20.62 13.07 4.35
C ASN A 193 -20.07 12.04 3.35
N LEU A 194 -18.77 12.00 3.08
CA LEU A 194 -18.19 11.09 2.07
C LEU A 194 -18.44 9.61 2.38
N TYR A 195 -18.57 9.26 3.66
CA TYR A 195 -18.93 7.91 4.10
C TYR A 195 -20.40 7.53 3.82
N LYS A 196 -21.27 8.51 3.59
CA LYS A 196 -22.73 8.31 3.44
C LYS A 196 -23.21 8.44 2.01
N GLU A 197 -22.30 8.41 1.03
CA GLU A 197 -22.70 8.52 -0.37
C GLU A 197 -23.70 7.42 -0.75
N PRO A 198 -24.87 7.79 -1.31
CA PRO A 198 -25.91 6.82 -1.63
C PRO A 198 -25.60 6.04 -2.91
N PHE A 199 -24.64 6.49 -3.71
CA PHE A 199 -24.28 5.91 -5.00
C PHE A 199 -23.11 4.92 -4.88
N ILE A 200 -23.07 3.98 -5.83
CA ILE A 200 -21.99 3.01 -5.94
C ILE A 200 -20.73 3.72 -6.43
N ASN A 201 -19.61 3.53 -5.74
CA ASN A 201 -18.32 4.11 -6.14
C ASN A 201 -17.89 3.67 -7.56
N SER A 202 -17.10 4.51 -8.22
CA SER A 202 -16.77 4.38 -9.64
C SER A 202 -16.09 3.04 -9.96
N LEU A 203 -15.15 2.59 -9.12
CA LEU A 203 -14.48 1.30 -9.31
C LEU A 203 -15.48 0.14 -9.23
N LYS A 204 -16.28 0.09 -8.16
CA LYS A 204 -17.30 -0.95 -7.97
C LYS A 204 -18.33 -0.94 -9.09
N HIS A 205 -18.81 0.23 -9.49
CA HIS A 205 -19.73 0.38 -10.61
C HIS A 205 -19.14 -0.16 -11.92
N ARG A 206 -17.88 0.18 -12.23
CA ARG A 206 -17.19 -0.32 -13.44
C ARG A 206 -17.02 -1.84 -13.42
N LEU A 207 -16.72 -2.44 -12.27
CA LEU A 207 -16.67 -3.90 -12.12
C LEU A 207 -18.05 -4.54 -12.34
N LEU A 208 -19.11 -4.00 -11.74
CA LEU A 208 -20.48 -4.49 -11.94
C LEU A 208 -20.92 -4.38 -13.40
N VAL A 209 -20.64 -3.24 -14.06
CA VAL A 209 -20.93 -3.03 -15.49
C VAL A 209 -20.13 -4.02 -16.36
N TYR A 210 -18.87 -4.28 -16.03
CA TYR A 210 -18.06 -5.28 -16.74
C TYR A 210 -18.68 -6.69 -16.63
N LEU A 211 -19.09 -7.09 -15.42
CA LEU A 211 -19.74 -8.39 -15.19
C LEU A 211 -21.07 -8.49 -15.94
N TRP A 212 -21.89 -7.43 -15.93
CA TRP A 212 -23.11 -7.36 -16.71
C TRP A 212 -22.84 -7.51 -18.22
N ARG A 213 -21.91 -6.72 -18.78
CA ARG A 213 -21.55 -6.78 -20.20
C ARG A 213 -20.99 -8.14 -20.60
N ARG A 214 -20.32 -8.85 -19.68
CA ARG A 214 -19.88 -10.24 -19.91
C ARG A 214 -21.08 -11.18 -20.01
N ALA A 215 -22.05 -11.07 -19.09
CA ALA A 215 -23.27 -11.86 -19.12
C ALA A 215 -24.14 -11.56 -20.37
N GLU A 216 -24.16 -10.30 -20.83
CA GLU A 216 -24.84 -9.95 -22.09
C GLU A 216 -24.17 -10.56 -23.32
N ARG A 217 -22.83 -10.50 -23.39
CA ARG A 217 -22.07 -11.08 -24.51
C ARG A 217 -22.22 -12.60 -24.61
N ASP A 218 -22.38 -13.29 -23.47
CA ASP A 218 -22.67 -14.72 -23.43
C ASP A 218 -24.03 -15.06 -24.07
N GLY A 219 -24.98 -14.12 -24.08
CA GLY A 219 -26.31 -14.28 -24.70
C GLY A 219 -27.26 -15.21 -23.95
N SER A 220 -26.78 -16.00 -22.98
CA SER A 220 -27.60 -16.93 -22.20
C SER A 220 -28.45 -16.21 -21.15
N ALA A 221 -29.74 -16.58 -21.09
CA ALA A 221 -30.62 -16.17 -20.00
C ALA A 221 -30.09 -16.60 -18.62
N ILE A 222 -29.33 -17.71 -18.55
CA ILE A 222 -28.73 -18.21 -17.31
C ILE A 222 -27.64 -17.26 -16.81
N ALA A 223 -26.79 -16.74 -17.70
CA ALA A 223 -25.73 -15.80 -17.32
C ALA A 223 -26.29 -14.50 -16.74
N LYS A 224 -27.33 -13.95 -17.40
CA LYS A 224 -28.03 -12.75 -16.89
C LYS A 224 -28.71 -13.00 -15.54
N ARG A 225 -29.39 -14.15 -15.38
CA ARG A 225 -30.00 -14.54 -14.08
C ARG A 225 -28.96 -14.69 -12.97
N ARG A 226 -27.81 -15.30 -13.25
CA ARG A 226 -26.71 -15.43 -12.28
C ARG A 226 -26.19 -14.06 -11.84
N PHE A 227 -26.00 -13.13 -12.77
CA PHE A 227 -25.60 -11.77 -12.41
C PHE A 227 -26.59 -11.14 -11.41
N PHE A 228 -27.89 -11.19 -11.69
CA PHE A 228 -28.90 -10.65 -10.77
C PHE A 228 -28.99 -11.42 -9.46
N GLN A 229 -28.85 -12.75 -9.48
CA GLN A 229 -28.83 -13.58 -8.28
C GLN A 229 -27.72 -13.16 -7.30
N TYR A 230 -26.56 -12.77 -7.84
CA TYR A 230 -25.40 -12.35 -7.04
C TYR A 230 -25.24 -10.84 -6.91
N PHE A 231 -26.13 -10.03 -7.50
CA PHE A 231 -25.95 -8.58 -7.58
C PHE A 231 -25.81 -7.93 -6.21
N ASP A 232 -26.69 -8.27 -5.25
CA ASP A 232 -26.62 -7.69 -3.91
C ASP A 232 -25.35 -8.11 -3.16
N GLN A 233 -24.91 -9.36 -3.35
CA GLN A 233 -23.66 -9.83 -2.76
C GLN A 233 -22.47 -9.07 -3.34
N LEU A 234 -22.40 -8.94 -4.68
CA LEU A 234 -21.35 -8.20 -5.37
C LEU A 234 -21.34 -6.72 -4.98
N ARG A 235 -22.51 -6.11 -4.78
CA ARG A 235 -22.65 -4.72 -4.32
C ARG A 235 -22.15 -4.55 -2.88
N GLN A 236 -22.32 -5.56 -2.02
CA GLN A 236 -21.90 -5.53 -0.62
C GLN A 236 -20.42 -5.87 -0.39
N LEU A 237 -19.70 -6.39 -1.39
CA LEU A 237 -18.27 -6.67 -1.27
C LEU A 237 -17.47 -5.39 -0.95
N ARG A 238 -16.61 -5.49 0.06
CA ARG A 238 -15.59 -4.54 0.50
C ARG A 238 -14.33 -5.33 0.83
#